data_AF-A0A1W1II68-F1
#
_entry.id   AF-A0A1W1II68-F1
#
_cell.length_a   1.000
_cell.length_b   1.000
_cell.length_c   1.000
_cell.angle_alpha   90.00
_cell.angle_beta   90.00
_cell.angle_gamma   90.00
#
_symmetry.space_group_name_H-M   'P 1'
#
loop_
_entity.id
_entity.type
_entity.pdbx_description
1 polymer ?
#
loop_
_entity_poly.entity_id
_entity_poly.type
_entity_poly.pdbx_seq_one_letter_code
_entity_poly.pdbx_strand_id
1 'polypeptide(L)'
;MPNLEMIAPYCGLSRYERRFFVYYLKTEDNVRREYLFKNDKDADNFYNAVKNLTAFIANVPARKRELYHQEFSDLLLKEVDHKLTIRTTSPDEAAIAIEA
;
A
#
# COMPACT_ATOMS: atom_id res chain seq x y z
N MET A 1 4.58 -13.91 -11.28
CA MET A 1 3.84 -13.58 -10.05
C MET A 1 4.16 -12.13 -9.71
N PRO A 2 3.20 -11.30 -9.29
CA PRO A 2 3.53 -9.93 -8.91
C PRO A 2 4.25 -9.98 -7.55
N ASN A 3 5.57 -9.78 -7.58
CA ASN A 3 6.42 -9.85 -6.39
C ASN A 3 5.90 -8.89 -5.31
N LEU A 4 5.57 -9.40 -4.11
CA LEU A 4 5.29 -8.54 -2.98
C LEU A 4 6.63 -7.99 -2.47
N GLU A 5 6.77 -6.68 -2.44
CA GLU A 5 7.89 -6.01 -1.81
C GLU A 5 7.49 -5.50 -0.42
N MET A 6 8.14 -6.04 0.60
CA MET A 6 8.01 -5.53 1.96
C MET A 6 8.81 -4.24 2.13
N ILE A 7 8.11 -3.10 2.16
CA ILE A 7 8.73 -1.80 2.40
C ILE A 7 8.86 -1.47 3.88
N ALA A 8 8.00 -2.05 4.73
CA ALA A 8 8.08 -1.97 6.18
C ALA A 8 7.50 -3.23 6.86
N PRO A 9 7.78 -3.46 8.16
CA PRO A 9 7.27 -4.63 8.89
C PRO A 9 5.74 -4.78 8.93
N TYR A 10 5.00 -3.72 8.60
CA TYR A 10 3.54 -3.64 8.59
C TYR A 10 2.98 -3.26 7.21
N CYS A 11 3.83 -3.08 6.18
CA CYS A 11 3.41 -2.56 4.88
C CYS A 11 4.12 -3.30 3.73
N GLY A 12 3.34 -4.01 2.94
CA GLY A 12 3.77 -4.66 1.70
C GLY A 12 3.18 -3.98 0.48
N LEU A 13 3.93 -3.94 -0.61
CA LEU A 13 3.52 -3.39 -1.90
C LEU A 13 3.54 -4.46 -2.97
N SER A 14 2.51 -4.51 -3.79
CA SER A 14 2.54 -5.29 -5.02
C SER A 14 2.04 -4.43 -6.17
N ARG A 15 2.58 -4.66 -7.36
CA ARG A 15 2.14 -3.99 -8.57
C ARG A 15 1.95 -4.98 -9.70
N TYR A 16 0.87 -4.79 -10.44
CA TYR A 16 0.58 -5.50 -11.67
C TYR A 16 0.05 -4.52 -12.70
N GLU A 17 0.87 -4.16 -13.68
CA GLU A 17 0.56 -3.13 -14.68
C GLU A 17 0.14 -1.80 -14.00
N ARG A 18 -1.13 -1.40 -14.21
CA ARG A 18 -1.78 -0.21 -13.66
C ARG A 18 -2.45 -0.44 -12.30
N ARG A 19 -2.41 -1.67 -11.77
CA ARG A 19 -2.94 -2.01 -10.46
C ARG A 19 -1.83 -1.98 -9.43
N PHE A 20 -2.11 -1.32 -8.33
CA PHE A 20 -1.21 -1.18 -7.22
C PHE A 20 -1.90 -1.59 -5.92
N PHE A 21 -1.24 -2.43 -5.15
CA PHE A 21 -1.79 -3.03 -3.94
C PHE A 21 -0.92 -2.62 -2.75
N VAL A 22 -1.56 -2.05 -1.75
CA VAL A 22 -0.96 -1.76 -0.44
C VAL A 22 -1.57 -2.70 0.58
N TYR A 23 -0.71 -3.48 1.22
CA TYR A 23 -1.09 -4.45 2.25
C TYR A 23 -0.63 -3.94 3.61
N TYR A 24 -1.59 -3.61 4.48
CA TYR A 24 -1.32 -3.23 5.86
C TYR A 24 -1.38 -4.46 6.77
N LEU A 25 -0.24 -5.13 6.90
CA LEU A 25 -0.08 -6.39 7.61
C LEU A 25 0.02 -6.14 9.12
N LYS A 26 -0.53 -7.05 9.93
CA LYS A 26 -0.51 -6.97 11.41
C LYS A 26 -1.22 -5.72 11.96
N THR A 27 -2.17 -5.19 11.18
CA THR A 27 -3.19 -4.24 11.65
C THR A 27 -4.40 -5.01 12.16
N GLU A 28 -5.27 -4.37 12.95
CA GLU A 28 -6.44 -5.05 13.54
C GLU A 28 -7.31 -5.73 12.47
N ASP A 29 -7.42 -5.10 11.30
CA ASP A 29 -8.28 -5.55 10.21
C ASP A 29 -7.52 -6.15 9.00
N ASN A 30 -6.18 -6.22 9.04
CA ASN A 30 -5.34 -6.64 7.90
C ASN A 30 -5.84 -6.07 6.55
N VAL A 31 -5.84 -4.75 6.44
CA VAL A 31 -6.46 -4.05 5.30
C VAL A 31 -5.59 -4.14 4.05
N ARG A 32 -6.22 -4.46 2.91
CA ARG A 32 -5.66 -4.31 1.57
C ARG A 32 -6.35 -3.18 0.82
N ARG A 33 -5.57 -2.26 0.27
CA ARG A 33 -6.03 -1.22 -0.65
C ARG A 33 -5.53 -1.50 -2.06
N GLU A 34 -6.45 -1.56 -3.01
CA GLU A 34 -6.17 -1.69 -4.44
C GLU A 34 -6.46 -0.37 -5.15
N TYR A 35 -5.43 0.19 -5.76
CA TYR A 35 -5.49 1.39 -6.59
C TYR A 35 -5.35 0.98 -8.05
N LEU A 36 -6.30 1.38 -8.89
CA LEU A 36 -6.23 1.23 -10.33
C LEU A 36 -6.05 2.60 -10.97
N PHE A 37 -4.89 2.81 -11.56
CA PHE A 37 -4.52 4.05 -12.23
C PHE A 37 -4.92 4.03 -13.72
N LYS A 38 -5.17 5.21 -14.30
CA LYS A 38 -5.46 5.30 -15.75
C LYS A 38 -4.22 5.09 -16.63
N ASN A 39 -3.06 5.56 -16.17
CA ASN A 39 -1.79 5.50 -16.89
C ASN A 39 -0.66 4.97 -15.98
N ASP A 40 0.42 4.49 -16.61
CA ASP A 40 1.55 3.89 -15.91
C ASP A 40 2.39 4.92 -15.14
N LYS A 41 2.44 6.16 -15.63
CA LYS A 41 3.19 7.26 -15.01
C LYS A 41 2.69 7.58 -13.61
N ASP A 42 1.37 7.62 -13.42
CA ASP A 42 0.76 7.89 -12.11
C ASP A 42 0.97 6.71 -11.16
N ALA A 43 0.92 5.48 -11.69
CA ALA A 43 1.24 4.28 -10.91
C ALA A 43 2.72 4.28 -10.47
N ASP A 44 3.65 4.65 -11.35
CA ASP A 44 5.08 4.79 -11.05
C ASP A 44 5.33 5.86 -9.97
N ASN A 45 4.71 7.03 -10.15
CA ASN A 45 4.83 8.15 -9.20
C ASN A 45 4.31 7.76 -7.81
N PHE A 46 3.15 7.10 -7.76
CA PHE A 46 2.57 6.66 -6.50
C PHE A 46 3.46 5.61 -5.81
N TYR A 47 3.94 4.62 -6.56
CA TYR A 47 4.84 3.59 -6.02
C TYR A 47 6.11 4.20 -5.41
N ASN A 48 6.78 5.11 -6.13
CA ASN A 48 7.98 5.78 -5.64
C ASN A 48 7.70 6.64 -4.39
N ALA A 49 6.56 7.34 -4.37
CA ALA A 49 6.19 8.20 -3.24
C ALA A 49 5.89 7.37 -1.97
N VAL A 50 5.23 6.22 -2.12
CA VAL A 50 4.96 5.29 -1.02
C VAL A 50 6.25 4.66 -0.46
N LYS A 51 7.21 4.31 -1.33
CA LYS A 51 8.53 3.85 -0.87
C LYS A 51 9.24 4.91 0.00
N ASN A 52 9.20 6.17 -0.44
CA ASN A 52 9.81 7.28 0.30
C ASN A 52 9.10 7.57 1.63
N LEU A 53 7.77 7.50 1.65
CA LEU A 53 6.97 7.65 2.87
C LEU A 53 7.37 6.64 3.94
N THR A 54 7.71 5.43 3.53
CA THR A 54 8.03 4.36 4.47
C THR A 54 9.26 4.69 5.32
N ALA A 55 10.26 5.34 4.73
CA ALA A 55 11.42 5.85 5.46
C ALA A 55 11.02 6.90 6.53
N PHE A 56 10.00 7.72 6.24
CA PHE A 56 9.49 8.73 7.18
C PHE A 56 8.67 8.09 8.32
N ILE A 57 7.82 7.11 8.01
CA ILE A 57 6.91 6.48 8.97
C ILE A 57 7.63 5.55 9.95
N ALA A 58 8.90 5.17 9.68
CA ALA A 58 9.71 4.38 10.63
C ALA A 58 9.75 4.99 12.05
N ASN A 59 9.72 6.33 12.15
CA ASN A 59 9.75 7.06 13.42
C ASN A 59 8.36 7.30 14.05
N VAL A 60 7.28 6.90 13.37
CA VAL A 60 5.90 7.06 13.87
C VAL A 60 5.54 5.87 14.78
N PRO A 61 4.82 6.08 15.89
CA PRO A 61 4.36 4.99 16.74
C PRO A 61 3.53 3.97 15.96
N ALA A 62 3.76 2.67 16.18
CA ALA A 62 3.16 1.56 15.41
C ALA A 62 1.64 1.73 15.20
N ARG A 63 0.89 2.05 16.26
CA ARG A 63 -0.56 2.28 16.24
C ARG A 63 -1.06 3.43 15.35
N LYS A 64 -0.17 4.31 14.88
CA LYS A 64 -0.51 5.46 14.03
C LYS A 64 0.01 5.30 12.60
N ARG A 65 0.83 4.29 12.32
CA ARG A 65 1.53 4.18 11.04
C ARG A 65 0.58 4.00 9.86
N GLU A 66 -0.44 3.16 10.03
CA GLU A 66 -1.49 2.96 9.03
C GLU A 66 -2.21 4.28 8.73
N LEU A 67 -2.71 4.98 9.76
CA LEU A 67 -3.42 6.25 9.59
C LEU A 67 -2.58 7.28 8.81
N TYR A 68 -1.33 7.46 9.19
CA TYR A 68 -0.42 8.39 8.49
C TYR A 68 -0.17 7.98 7.04
N HIS A 69 -0.03 6.67 6.80
CA HIS A 69 0.17 6.15 5.45
C HIS A 69 -1.07 6.38 4.58
N GLN A 70 -2.26 6.20 5.16
CA GLN A 70 -3.53 6.46 4.48
C GLN A 70 -3.70 7.94 4.17
N GLU A 71 -3.53 8.84 5.15
CA GLU A 71 -3.64 10.29 4.93
C GLU A 71 -2.67 10.79 3.86
N PHE A 72 -1.43 10.32 3.87
CA PHE A 72 -0.46 10.66 2.83
C PHE A 72 -0.86 10.12 1.45
N SER A 73 -1.38 8.89 1.39
CA SER A 73 -1.84 8.30 0.13
C SER A 73 -3.01 9.11 -0.44
N ASP A 74 -3.95 9.51 0.41
CA ASP A 74 -5.12 10.30 0.02
C ASP A 74 -4.70 11.71 -0.46
N LEU A 75 -3.68 12.31 0.17
CA LEU A 75 -3.10 13.59 -0.27
C LEU A 75 -2.41 13.48 -1.63
N LEU A 76 -1.59 12.45 -1.84
CA LEU A 76 -0.90 12.22 -3.12
C LEU A 76 -1.87 12.00 -4.27
N LEU A 77 -2.99 11.34 -4.00
CA LEU A 77 -3.94 10.91 -5.03
C LEU A 77 -5.10 11.88 -5.23
N LYS A 78 -5.13 12.99 -4.49
CA LYS A 78 -6.22 13.98 -4.52
C LYS A 78 -6.55 14.49 -5.92
N GLU A 79 -5.54 14.67 -6.77
CA GLU A 79 -5.68 15.17 -8.14
C GLU A 79 -5.39 14.08 -9.19
N VAL A 80 -5.20 12.83 -8.76
CA VAL A 80 -4.89 11.71 -9.64
C VAL A 80 -6.17 10.92 -9.92
N ASP A 81 -6.47 10.71 -11.20
CA ASP A 81 -7.62 9.91 -11.61
C ASP A 81 -7.34 8.42 -11.39
N HIS A 82 -7.94 7.87 -10.35
CA HIS A 82 -7.75 6.49 -9.92
C HIS A 82 -9.05 5.90 -9.36
N LYS A 83 -9.14 4.57 -9.35
CA LYS A 83 -10.17 3.84 -8.62
C LYS A 83 -9.57 3.16 -7.40
N LEU A 84 -10.12 3.43 -6.22
CA LEU A 84 -9.75 2.75 -4.98
C LEU A 84 -10.77 1.65 -4.63
N THR A 85 -10.27 0.46 -4.31
CA THR A 85 -11.05 -0.63 -3.70
C THR A 85 -10.37 -1.05 -2.40
N ILE A 86 -11.13 -1.06 -1.31
CA ILE A 86 -10.63 -1.48 0.01
C ILE A 86 -11.22 -2.84 0.34
N ARG A 87 -10.36 -3.76 0.80
CA ARG A 87 -10.78 -5.09 1.27
C ARG A 87 -10.09 -5.41 2.58
N THR A 88 -10.81 -6.03 3.49
CA THR A 88 -10.25 -6.77 4.63
C THR A 88 -9.68 -8.07 4.08
N THR A 89 -8.40 -8.32 4.32
CA THR A 89 -7.72 -9.55 3.91
C THR A 89 -7.72 -10.51 5.09
N SER A 90 -8.02 -11.79 4.87
CA SER A 90 -7.87 -12.75 5.96
C SER A 90 -6.37 -12.89 6.33
N PRO A 91 -6.04 -13.27 7.58
CA PRO A 91 -4.65 -13.50 7.99
C PRO A 91 -3.89 -14.45 7.06
N ASP A 92 -4.58 -15.44 6.48
CA ASP A 92 -3.99 -16.41 5.55
C ASP A 92 -3.63 -15.79 4.20
N GLU A 93 -4.47 -14.91 3.66
CA GLU A 93 -4.16 -14.16 2.42
C GLU A 93 -3.01 -13.16 2.63
N ALA A 94 -2.92 -12.59 3.83
CA ALA A 94 -1.81 -11.75 4.26
C ALA A 94 -0.50 -12.54 4.37
N ALA A 95 -0.53 -13.77 4.91
CA ALA A 95 0.64 -14.65 5.00
C ALA A 95 1.12 -15.15 3.63
N ILE A 96 0.20 -15.53 2.73
CA ILE A 96 0.52 -15.94 1.35
C ILE A 96 1.19 -14.79 0.58
N ALA A 97 0.79 -13.54 0.83
CA ALA A 97 1.44 -12.39 0.22
C ALA A 97 2.89 -12.24 0.68
N ILE A 98 3.21 -12.56 1.95
CA ILE A 98 4.55 -12.42 2.53
C ILE A 98 5.51 -13.53 2.08
N GLU A 99 5.01 -14.74 1.79
CA GLU A 99 5.85 -15.91 1.43
C GLU A 99 6.11 -16.09 -0.10
N ALA A 100 5.52 -15.24 -0.96
CA ALA A 100 5.58 -15.37 -2.42
C ALA A 100 6.58 -14.43 -3.13
#